data_AF-A0A2C5YZ88-F1
#
_entry.id   AF-A0A2C5YZ88-F1
#
_cell.length_a   1.000
_cell.length_b   1.000
_cell.length_c   1.000
_cell.angle_alpha   90.00
_cell.angle_beta   90.00
_cell.angle_gamma   90.00
#
_symmetry.space_group_name_H-M   'P 1'
#
loop_
_entity.id
_entity.type
_entity.pdbx_description
1 polymer ?
#
loop_
_entity_poly.entity_id
_entity_poly.type
_entity_poly.pdbx_seq_one_letter_code
_entity_poly.pdbx_strand_id
1 'polypeptide(L)'
;MMVDDDQVFILSEPCSESGWTKADHLAGVDDRFPDVVYSLKRYGRDGRLIDRLVRDTPFDDEFCGLISSRDAEQGPVLEVVTRTFQEASRRGPLPSGVSHPYDSEDEDDDDTHSQTMVIHSEHLINALQAVVEYDPDLSMANPLRIPAPYQTLHHHRQELSDYRNRQPSTHGPDQAATTSRHIDVLLGFLETHLGEEVRREEERHKLTPPLATFDLFWLLLKPGTIIYAKRNAIWTAYVVSSITMPRNQTDGYTVSAWLLESDGNRLRRLEELHSVPRWRDERPVGTLPVIPAALWPEDWEAQAGRSMREMQIDQGRLYWELLQRPTYMLYDGSLLDYDDTTGLTKSRVVCDAAGLEKFYDDRPQPLGWPRPLPPHLMPPARQNPLPPSAPHCRCLACYRTRTGSNAKGPFTGFDDLDPVNDRPPDDNDSFFLVCSKSIPAFILDTRRWARLHVSKLKAVHPEVDAFRHLASARHQQQKA
;
A
#
# COMPACT_ATOMS: atom_id res chain seq x y z
N MET A 1 25.70 61.25 -47.03
CA MET A 1 25.56 61.08 -45.57
C MET A 1 24.56 59.96 -45.38
N MET A 2 25.06 58.72 -45.42
CA MET A 2 24.29 57.50 -45.23
C MET A 2 25.10 56.64 -44.28
N VAL A 3 24.43 56.23 -43.21
CA VAL A 3 24.90 55.29 -42.20
C VAL A 3 24.18 54.00 -42.58
N ASP A 4 24.92 52.94 -42.88
CA ASP A 4 24.37 51.63 -43.19
C ASP A 4 24.93 50.59 -42.20
N ASP A 5 23.99 49.76 -41.75
CA ASP A 5 24.07 48.71 -40.74
C ASP A 5 24.92 47.50 -41.19
N ASP A 6 25.74 47.00 -40.28
CA ASP A 6 26.41 45.70 -40.36
C ASP A 6 25.45 44.56 -39.95
N GLN A 7 25.01 43.74 -40.90
CA GLN A 7 24.53 42.37 -40.65
C GLN A 7 25.55 41.37 -41.21
N VAL A 8 26.31 40.72 -40.32
CA VAL A 8 27.13 39.56 -40.65
C VAL A 8 26.34 38.29 -40.36
N PHE A 9 26.02 37.54 -41.41
CA PHE A 9 25.54 36.17 -41.36
C PHE A 9 26.68 35.25 -40.88
N ILE A 10 26.51 34.60 -39.72
CA ILE A 10 27.36 33.46 -39.32
C ILE A 10 26.64 32.19 -39.76
N LEU A 11 27.12 31.61 -40.87
CA LEU A 11 26.77 30.27 -41.31
C LEU A 11 27.39 29.27 -40.31
N SER A 12 26.54 28.56 -39.60
CA SER A 12 26.93 27.40 -38.78
C SER A 12 27.39 26.26 -39.69
N GLU A 13 28.68 25.94 -39.63
CA GLU A 13 29.26 24.75 -40.26
C GLU A 13 28.72 23.47 -39.58
N PRO A 14 28.45 22.40 -40.35
CA PRO A 14 28.03 21.12 -39.78
C PRO A 14 29.20 20.49 -39.04
N CYS A 15 28.98 20.18 -37.76
CA CYS A 15 29.94 19.52 -36.89
C CYS A 15 30.32 18.16 -37.50
N SER A 16 31.58 18.05 -37.92
CA SER A 16 32.15 16.91 -38.61
C SER A 16 32.14 15.65 -37.76
N GLU A 17 31.71 14.54 -38.35
CA GLU A 17 31.94 13.16 -37.91
C GLU A 17 33.45 12.88 -37.78
N SER A 18 34.04 13.06 -36.59
CA SER A 18 35.28 12.36 -36.20
C SER A 18 35.61 12.60 -34.73
N GLY A 19 35.48 11.56 -33.91
CA GLY A 19 35.83 11.63 -32.49
C GLY A 19 35.48 10.37 -31.71
N TRP A 20 35.76 9.19 -32.25
CA TRP A 20 35.72 7.95 -31.46
C TRP A 20 36.97 7.90 -30.58
N THR A 21 36.89 8.34 -29.33
CA THR A 21 37.90 8.06 -28.29
C THR A 21 37.50 6.79 -27.53
N LYS A 22 38.50 5.92 -27.31
CA LYS A 22 38.39 4.60 -26.68
C LYS A 22 37.85 4.66 -25.25
N ALA A 23 37.17 3.58 -24.88
CA ALA A 23 36.52 3.33 -23.60
C ALA A 23 37.51 2.96 -22.47
N ASP A 24 38.27 3.95 -21.96
CA ASP A 24 39.18 3.77 -20.81
C ASP A 24 38.80 4.65 -19.58
N HIS A 25 37.55 5.12 -19.47
CA HIS A 25 37.18 6.15 -18.48
C HIS A 25 36.02 5.82 -17.53
N LEU A 26 35.87 4.54 -17.12
CA LEU A 26 35.09 4.19 -15.91
C LEU A 26 35.96 3.63 -14.78
N ALA A 27 37.19 3.27 -15.08
CA ALA A 27 38.23 3.03 -14.09
C ALA A 27 38.73 4.39 -13.61
N GLY A 28 38.48 4.73 -12.35
CA GLY A 28 39.27 5.77 -11.68
C GLY A 28 40.76 5.43 -11.69
N VAL A 29 41.59 6.32 -11.14
CA VAL A 29 43.06 6.17 -11.04
C VAL A 29 43.53 4.81 -10.46
N ASP A 30 42.63 4.05 -9.82
CA ASP A 30 42.83 2.74 -9.19
C ASP A 30 42.08 1.55 -9.85
N ASP A 31 41.59 1.65 -11.09
CA ASP A 31 40.85 0.56 -11.78
C ASP A 31 39.50 0.17 -11.10
N ARG A 32 38.94 1.08 -10.29
CA ARG A 32 37.66 0.90 -9.60
C ARG A 32 36.52 1.64 -10.31
N PHE A 33 35.42 0.93 -10.53
CA PHE A 33 34.18 1.47 -11.05
C PHE A 33 33.52 2.42 -10.01
N PRO A 34 32.86 3.52 -10.41
CA PRO A 34 32.13 4.37 -9.49
C PRO A 34 31.01 3.62 -8.76
N ASP A 35 30.81 3.94 -7.48
CA ASP A 35 29.81 3.28 -6.63
C ASP A 35 28.36 3.57 -7.10
N VAL A 36 28.12 4.75 -7.68
CA VAL A 36 26.83 5.16 -8.24
C VAL A 36 27.02 5.57 -9.70
N VAL A 37 26.13 5.09 -10.57
CA VAL A 37 26.12 5.40 -11.99
C VAL A 37 24.73 5.82 -12.43
N TYR A 38 24.64 6.76 -13.36
CA TYR A 38 23.40 7.24 -13.95
C TYR A 38 23.34 6.78 -15.41
N SER A 39 22.26 6.10 -15.81
CA SER A 39 22.05 5.70 -17.19
C SER A 39 20.78 6.28 -17.78
N LEU A 40 20.89 6.95 -18.92
CA LEU A 40 19.79 7.50 -19.70
C LEU A 40 19.51 6.56 -20.87
N LYS A 41 18.31 6.00 -20.94
CA LYS A 41 17.85 5.12 -22.02
C LYS A 41 16.77 5.81 -22.83
N ARG A 42 17.05 6.09 -24.10
CA ARG A 42 16.10 6.75 -25.01
C ARG A 42 15.44 5.69 -25.88
N TYR A 43 14.11 5.64 -25.86
CA TYR A 43 13.33 4.69 -26.63
C TYR A 43 12.63 5.40 -27.80
N GLY A 44 12.64 4.74 -28.96
CA GLY A 44 11.93 5.18 -30.16
C GLY A 44 10.45 4.88 -30.09
N ARG A 45 9.71 5.38 -31.08
CA ARG A 45 8.25 5.21 -31.19
C ARG A 45 7.79 3.77 -31.28
N ASP A 46 8.66 2.86 -31.71
CA ASP A 46 8.40 1.41 -31.76
C ASP A 46 8.76 0.69 -30.44
N GLY A 47 9.08 1.45 -29.40
CA GLY A 47 9.53 0.93 -28.11
C GLY A 47 10.95 0.33 -28.14
N ARG A 48 11.69 0.47 -29.24
CA ARG A 48 13.07 0.01 -29.32
C ARG A 48 14.04 1.02 -28.71
N LEU A 49 15.05 0.51 -28.02
CA LEU A 49 16.12 1.34 -27.46
C LEU A 49 16.89 1.98 -28.62
N ILE A 50 16.86 3.32 -28.69
CA ILE A 50 17.64 4.11 -29.65
C ILE A 50 19.06 4.28 -29.14
N ASP A 51 19.20 4.70 -27.89
CA ASP A 51 20.50 5.06 -27.32
C ASP A 51 20.53 4.80 -25.81
N ARG A 52 21.73 4.52 -25.29
CA ARG A 52 22.02 4.38 -23.86
C ARG A 52 23.27 5.20 -23.54
N LEU A 53 23.07 6.19 -22.70
CA LEU A 53 24.12 7.03 -22.14
C LEU A 53 24.37 6.65 -20.68
N VAL A 54 25.63 6.62 -20.25
CA VAL A 54 26.03 6.26 -18.88
C VAL A 54 27.01 7.31 -18.33
N ARG A 55 26.81 7.76 -17.08
CA ARG A 55 27.63 8.77 -16.38
C ARG A 55 27.85 8.40 -14.91
N ASP A 56 28.87 8.99 -14.29
CA ASP A 56 29.14 8.93 -12.84
C ASP A 56 28.42 10.04 -12.04
N THR A 57 27.79 10.98 -12.73
CA THR A 57 27.06 12.14 -12.19
C THR A 57 25.63 12.22 -12.76
N PRO A 58 24.67 12.85 -12.04
CA PRO A 58 23.31 13.06 -12.54
C PRO A 58 23.27 13.78 -13.90
N PHE A 59 22.20 13.57 -14.66
CA PHE A 59 21.97 14.30 -15.92
C PHE A 59 21.36 15.68 -15.61
N ASP A 60 22.19 16.74 -15.61
CA ASP A 60 21.75 18.13 -15.63
C ASP A 60 21.67 18.65 -17.09
N ASP A 61 20.88 19.71 -17.33
CA ASP A 61 20.50 20.26 -18.66
C ASP A 61 21.65 20.85 -19.52
N GLU A 62 22.92 20.70 -19.14
CA GLU A 62 24.09 21.12 -19.93
C GLU A 62 24.99 19.93 -20.32
N PHE A 63 25.27 19.80 -21.63
CA PHE A 63 26.17 18.81 -22.26
C PHE A 63 27.57 18.79 -21.56
N CYS A 64 28.35 17.71 -21.46
CA CYS A 64 28.70 16.68 -22.44
C CYS A 64 29.43 15.51 -21.72
N GLY A 65 29.26 14.28 -22.19
CA GLY A 65 30.02 13.10 -21.74
C GLY A 65 29.24 11.82 -22.02
N LEU A 66 29.65 11.07 -23.04
CA LEU A 66 29.05 9.81 -23.50
C LEU A 66 30.01 8.65 -23.20
N ILE A 67 29.53 7.58 -22.54
CA ILE A 67 30.33 6.37 -22.26
C ILE A 67 29.51 5.11 -22.63
N SER A 68 30.18 4.15 -23.29
CA SER A 68 29.69 2.80 -23.58
C SER A 68 30.53 1.76 -22.83
N SER A 69 29.90 0.78 -22.17
CA SER A 69 30.58 -0.23 -21.33
C SER A 69 30.60 -1.62 -21.98
N ARG A 70 31.74 -2.32 -21.89
CA ARG A 70 31.87 -3.79 -21.97
C ARG A 70 32.24 -4.36 -20.60
N ASP A 71 31.91 -5.64 -20.43
CA ASP A 71 31.99 -6.44 -19.20
C ASP A 71 33.33 -6.34 -18.45
N ALA A 72 33.26 -5.96 -17.17
CA ALA A 72 34.31 -6.13 -16.17
C ALA A 72 33.66 -6.62 -14.85
N GLU A 73 34.38 -7.44 -14.10
CA GLU A 73 33.87 -8.31 -13.02
C GLU A 73 33.38 -7.60 -11.74
N GLN A 74 33.45 -6.25 -11.65
CA GLN A 74 32.90 -5.45 -10.55
C GLN A 74 32.07 -4.29 -11.09
N GLY A 75 30.74 -4.51 -11.16
CA GLY A 75 29.77 -3.48 -11.54
C GLY A 75 29.49 -2.45 -10.43
N PRO A 76 28.77 -1.35 -10.74
CA PRO A 76 28.44 -0.31 -9.77
C PRO A 76 27.55 -0.85 -8.65
N VAL A 77 27.57 -0.24 -7.46
CA VAL A 77 26.65 -0.62 -6.36
C VAL A 77 25.21 -0.25 -6.75
N LEU A 78 25.03 0.97 -7.27
CA LEU A 78 23.75 1.53 -7.69
C LEU A 78 23.82 2.04 -9.14
N GLU A 79 22.78 1.75 -9.92
CA GLU A 79 22.56 2.35 -11.24
C GLU A 79 21.19 3.06 -11.26
N VAL A 80 21.17 4.38 -11.43
CA VAL A 80 19.94 5.16 -11.61
C VAL A 80 19.61 5.19 -13.10
N VAL A 81 18.58 4.46 -13.50
CA VAL A 81 18.13 4.39 -14.90
C VAL A 81 16.99 5.38 -15.12
N THR A 82 17.22 6.38 -15.97
CA THR A 82 16.19 7.27 -16.49
C THR A 82 15.80 6.82 -17.90
N ARG A 83 14.50 6.58 -18.13
CA ARG A 83 13.96 6.22 -19.44
C ARG A 83 13.18 7.40 -20.00
N THR A 84 13.39 7.68 -21.27
CA THR A 84 12.66 8.74 -21.99
C THR A 84 12.14 8.21 -23.30
N PHE A 85 10.90 8.55 -23.65
CA PHE A 85 10.28 8.14 -24.92
C PHE A 85 10.22 9.32 -25.89
N GLN A 86 10.46 9.07 -27.18
CA GLN A 86 10.41 10.13 -28.18
C GLN A 86 8.96 10.56 -28.46
N GLU A 87 8.61 11.80 -28.13
CA GLU A 87 7.28 12.37 -28.34
C GLU A 87 6.80 12.26 -29.81
N ALA A 88 5.50 11.99 -29.98
CA ALA A 88 4.82 12.16 -31.24
C ALA A 88 4.57 13.66 -31.47
N SER A 89 5.42 14.32 -32.26
CA SER A 89 5.16 15.70 -32.71
C SER A 89 3.84 15.77 -33.50
N ARG A 90 2.72 16.10 -32.83
CA ARG A 90 1.46 16.50 -33.47
C ARG A 90 1.66 17.86 -34.15
N ARG A 91 2.20 17.86 -35.37
CA ARG A 91 2.08 18.98 -36.32
C ARG A 91 1.66 18.45 -37.69
N GLY A 92 0.36 18.28 -37.83
CA GLY A 92 -0.34 18.32 -39.11
C GLY A 92 -1.60 19.19 -38.93
N PRO A 93 -1.94 20.11 -39.83
CA PRO A 93 -3.21 20.81 -39.75
C PRO A 93 -4.34 19.80 -40.00
N LEU A 94 -5.23 19.62 -39.03
CA LEU A 94 -6.47 18.87 -39.23
C LEU A 94 -7.37 19.62 -40.23
N PRO A 95 -7.94 18.94 -41.25
CA PRO A 95 -9.00 19.52 -42.07
C PRO A 95 -10.25 19.68 -41.21
N SER A 96 -10.84 20.87 -41.20
CA SER A 96 -12.10 21.13 -40.53
C SER A 96 -13.23 20.24 -41.05
N GLY A 97 -13.94 19.62 -40.12
CA GLY A 97 -15.31 19.15 -40.32
C GLY A 97 -15.47 17.64 -40.17
N VAL A 98 -15.92 17.21 -39.00
CA VAL A 98 -17.14 16.40 -38.77
C VAL A 98 -17.16 16.07 -37.27
N SER A 99 -18.19 16.57 -36.59
CA SER A 99 -18.48 16.28 -35.19
C SER A 99 -19.12 14.89 -35.05
N HIS A 100 -18.39 13.93 -34.47
CA HIS A 100 -18.98 12.71 -33.92
C HIS A 100 -18.82 12.69 -32.39
N PRO A 101 -19.90 12.54 -31.61
CA PRO A 101 -19.81 12.42 -30.17
C PRO A 101 -19.66 10.94 -29.83
N TYR A 102 -18.43 10.48 -29.62
CA TYR A 102 -17.99 9.30 -28.84
C TYR A 102 -16.55 9.01 -29.25
N ASP A 103 -15.62 9.86 -28.84
CA ASP A 103 -14.19 9.54 -28.79
C ASP A 103 -13.74 9.88 -27.37
N SER A 104 -13.79 8.88 -26.49
CA SER A 104 -12.95 8.86 -25.29
C SER A 104 -11.54 8.53 -25.76
N GLU A 105 -10.83 9.57 -26.22
CA GLU A 105 -9.37 9.52 -26.27
C GLU A 105 -8.90 9.49 -24.81
N ASP A 106 -8.67 8.28 -24.30
CA ASP A 106 -7.75 8.06 -23.20
C ASP A 106 -6.36 8.49 -23.70
N GLU A 107 -6.05 9.78 -23.58
CA GLU A 107 -4.70 10.32 -23.76
C GLU A 107 -3.86 9.85 -22.56
N ASP A 108 -3.31 8.63 -22.68
CA ASP A 108 -2.17 8.13 -21.90
C ASP A 108 -0.92 8.97 -22.25
N ASP A 109 -0.81 10.18 -21.71
CA ASP A 109 0.32 11.11 -21.94
C ASP A 109 0.91 11.58 -20.60
N ASP A 110 1.51 10.66 -19.83
CA ASP A 110 2.50 11.02 -18.78
C ASP A 110 3.55 9.93 -18.52
N ASP A 111 3.89 9.11 -19.53
CA ASP A 111 4.99 8.14 -19.47
C ASP A 111 6.30 8.71 -20.06
N THR A 112 6.38 10.02 -20.30
CA THR A 112 7.49 10.65 -21.04
C THR A 112 8.85 10.48 -20.34
N HIS A 113 8.85 10.37 -19.00
CA HIS A 113 10.05 10.15 -18.20
C HIS A 113 9.79 9.21 -17.00
N SER A 114 10.46 8.05 -16.94
CA SER A 114 10.44 7.17 -15.75
C SER A 114 11.84 6.95 -15.20
N GLN A 115 11.98 7.04 -13.88
CA GLN A 115 13.26 6.82 -13.19
C GLN A 115 13.19 5.59 -12.29
N THR A 116 14.24 4.77 -12.30
CA THR A 116 14.30 3.52 -11.53
C THR A 116 15.73 3.29 -11.04
N MET A 117 15.90 2.99 -9.76
CA MET A 117 17.17 2.57 -9.21
C MET A 117 17.33 1.06 -9.41
N VAL A 118 18.49 0.65 -9.90
CA VAL A 118 18.90 -0.74 -10.07
C VAL A 118 20.05 -1.00 -9.11
N ILE A 119 19.80 -1.84 -8.11
CA ILE A 119 20.78 -2.26 -7.12
C ILE A 119 21.43 -3.55 -7.61
N HIS A 120 22.73 -3.50 -7.90
CA HIS A 120 23.50 -4.67 -8.34
C HIS A 120 24.22 -5.35 -7.17
N SER A 121 24.34 -4.68 -6.03
CA SER A 121 25.06 -5.22 -4.88
C SER A 121 24.29 -6.31 -4.14
N GLU A 122 24.83 -7.53 -4.16
CA GLU A 122 24.30 -8.66 -3.36
C GLU A 122 24.32 -8.38 -1.86
N HIS A 123 25.33 -7.65 -1.35
CA HIS A 123 25.39 -7.28 0.05
C HIS A 123 24.21 -6.40 0.46
N LEU A 124 23.85 -5.45 -0.39
CA LEU A 124 22.75 -4.53 -0.14
C LEU A 124 21.38 -5.21 -0.31
N ILE A 125 21.23 -6.08 -1.32
CA ILE A 125 20.01 -6.90 -1.49
C ILE A 125 19.80 -7.81 -0.26
N ASN A 126 20.86 -8.44 0.24
CA ASN A 126 20.79 -9.27 1.44
C ASN A 126 20.44 -8.45 2.70
N ALA A 127 20.94 -7.22 2.82
CA ALA A 127 20.57 -6.31 3.89
C ALA A 127 19.08 -5.91 3.80
N LEU A 128 18.59 -5.57 2.60
CA LEU A 128 17.19 -5.26 2.35
C LEU A 128 16.27 -6.43 2.73
N GLN A 129 16.62 -7.66 2.37
CA GLN A 129 15.90 -8.86 2.78
C GLN A 129 15.88 -9.10 4.29
N ALA A 130 16.85 -8.55 5.02
CA ALA A 130 16.92 -8.64 6.47
C ALA A 130 16.06 -7.59 7.19
N VAL A 131 15.70 -6.49 6.52
CA VAL A 131 14.98 -5.35 7.14
C VAL A 131 13.55 -5.17 6.61
N VAL A 132 13.24 -5.65 5.40
CA VAL A 132 11.91 -5.54 4.82
C VAL A 132 11.05 -6.70 5.32
N GLU A 133 10.17 -6.41 6.28
CA GLU A 133 9.24 -7.39 6.86
C GLU A 133 8.11 -7.77 5.90
N TYR A 134 7.51 -6.78 5.24
CA TYR A 134 6.37 -6.97 4.37
C TYR A 134 6.32 -5.86 3.30
N ASP A 135 6.55 -6.23 2.05
CA ASP A 135 6.37 -5.38 0.87
C ASP A 135 6.03 -6.30 -0.32
N PRO A 136 4.73 -6.49 -0.64
CA PRO A 136 4.29 -7.37 -1.72
C PRO A 136 4.80 -7.00 -3.11
N ASP A 137 4.99 -5.72 -3.37
CA ASP A 137 5.34 -5.21 -4.71
C ASP A 137 6.86 -5.28 -4.95
N LEU A 138 7.64 -5.45 -3.88
CA LEU A 138 9.09 -5.57 -3.94
C LEU A 138 9.53 -6.99 -4.34
N SER A 139 9.89 -7.14 -5.61
CA SER A 139 10.54 -8.36 -6.09
C SER A 139 12.04 -8.36 -5.76
N MET A 140 12.44 -9.21 -4.81
CA MET A 140 13.83 -9.40 -4.35
C MET A 140 14.71 -10.15 -5.37
N ALA A 141 14.73 -9.69 -6.62
CA ALA A 141 15.60 -10.19 -7.68
C ALA A 141 17.01 -9.60 -7.60
N ASN A 142 17.97 -10.22 -8.28
CA ASN A 142 19.29 -9.65 -8.52
C ASN A 142 19.48 -9.46 -10.04
N PRO A 143 19.60 -8.22 -10.55
CA PRO A 143 19.59 -6.96 -9.81
C PRO A 143 18.19 -6.53 -9.35
N LEU A 144 18.12 -5.85 -8.20
CA LEU A 144 16.88 -5.35 -7.61
C LEU A 144 16.50 -4.01 -8.24
N ARG A 145 15.23 -3.83 -8.61
CA ARG A 145 14.73 -2.61 -9.25
C ARG A 145 13.70 -1.92 -8.38
N ILE A 146 13.88 -0.63 -8.15
CA ILE A 146 12.98 0.17 -7.32
C ILE A 146 12.65 1.48 -8.07
N PRO A 147 11.37 1.73 -8.41
CA PRO A 147 10.97 2.95 -9.10
C PRO A 147 11.12 4.18 -8.19
N ALA A 148 11.38 5.34 -8.80
CA ALA A 148 11.29 6.62 -8.09
C ALA A 148 9.84 6.83 -7.56
N PRO A 149 9.64 7.45 -6.38
CA PRO A 149 10.62 8.12 -5.53
C PRO A 149 11.33 7.19 -4.52
N TYR A 150 11.51 5.90 -4.86
CA TYR A 150 12.23 4.91 -4.04
C TYR A 150 11.57 4.67 -2.68
N GLN A 151 10.23 4.56 -2.68
CA GLN A 151 9.40 4.54 -1.46
C GLN A 151 9.87 3.51 -0.44
N THR A 152 10.05 2.25 -0.86
CA THR A 152 10.58 1.17 -0.02
C THR A 152 11.90 1.55 0.65
N LEU A 153 12.81 2.21 -0.05
CA LEU A 153 14.12 2.57 0.50
C LEU A 153 14.00 3.66 1.57
N HIS A 154 13.14 4.65 1.36
CA HIS A 154 12.86 5.68 2.37
C HIS A 154 12.13 5.10 3.59
N HIS A 155 11.17 4.20 3.39
CA HIS A 155 10.45 3.53 4.48
C HIS A 155 11.35 2.66 5.37
N HIS A 156 12.46 2.15 4.84
CA HIS A 156 13.38 1.25 5.55
C HIS A 156 14.76 1.88 5.85
N ARG A 157 14.90 3.21 5.72
CA ARG A 157 16.18 3.90 5.88
C ARG A 157 16.78 3.74 7.28
N GLN A 158 15.94 3.76 8.31
CA GLN A 158 16.38 3.63 9.70
C GLN A 158 16.81 2.19 9.99
N GLU A 159 16.03 1.21 9.55
CA GLU A 159 16.33 -0.21 9.72
C GLU A 159 17.60 -0.61 8.96
N LEU A 160 17.85 -0.03 7.78
CA LEU A 160 19.11 -0.20 7.06
C LEU A 160 20.29 0.40 7.82
N SER A 161 20.12 1.59 8.40
CA SER A 161 21.15 2.23 9.24
C SER A 161 21.46 1.39 10.49
N ASP A 162 20.43 0.81 11.11
CA ASP A 162 20.61 -0.09 12.25
C ASP A 162 21.30 -1.39 11.84
N TYR A 163 20.91 -1.98 10.70
CA TYR A 163 21.53 -3.18 10.15
C TYR A 163 23.01 -2.95 9.81
N ARG A 164 23.38 -1.78 9.27
CA ARG A 164 24.78 -1.38 9.05
C ARG A 164 25.62 -1.53 10.32
N ASN A 165 25.07 -1.13 11.46
CA ASN A 165 25.77 -1.13 12.75
C ASN A 165 25.65 -2.49 13.47
N ARG A 166 24.62 -3.29 13.17
CA ARG A 166 24.26 -4.52 13.87
C ARG A 166 24.11 -5.71 12.91
N GLN A 167 25.15 -5.97 12.13
CA GLN A 167 25.17 -7.10 11.21
C GLN A 167 25.26 -8.45 11.96
N PRO A 168 24.77 -9.55 11.35
CA PRO A 168 24.91 -10.89 11.91
C PRO A 168 26.37 -11.24 12.23
N SER A 169 26.60 -11.91 13.37
CA SER A 169 27.95 -12.36 13.79
C SER A 169 28.56 -13.41 12.86
N THR A 170 27.77 -13.94 11.91
CA THR A 170 28.19 -14.87 10.86
C THR A 170 28.91 -14.18 9.72
N HIS A 171 28.81 -12.84 9.61
CA HIS A 171 29.54 -12.08 8.60
C HIS A 171 31.02 -11.97 8.98
N GLY A 172 31.90 -12.35 8.06
CA GLY A 172 33.34 -12.07 8.21
C GLY A 172 33.63 -10.56 8.20
N PRO A 173 34.80 -10.11 8.71
CA PRO A 173 35.12 -8.69 8.81
C PRO A 173 35.04 -7.96 7.46
N ASP A 174 35.53 -8.57 6.39
CA ASP A 174 35.51 -7.98 5.04
C ASP A 174 34.09 -7.89 4.47
N GLN A 175 33.27 -8.92 4.70
CA GLN A 175 31.86 -8.94 4.29
C GLN A 175 31.06 -7.87 5.02
N ALA A 176 31.29 -7.74 6.34
CA ALA A 176 30.61 -6.75 7.15
C ALA A 176 31.00 -5.32 6.72
N ALA A 177 32.31 -5.05 6.55
CA ALA A 177 32.79 -3.76 6.08
C ALA A 177 32.23 -3.38 4.71
N THR A 178 32.21 -4.33 3.77
CA THR A 178 31.65 -4.13 2.42
C THR A 178 30.15 -3.83 2.46
N THR A 179 29.40 -4.60 3.26
CA THR A 179 27.96 -4.40 3.44
C THR A 179 27.67 -3.03 4.05
N SER A 180 28.44 -2.61 5.05
CA SER A 180 28.28 -1.28 5.66
C SER A 180 28.56 -0.17 4.66
N ARG A 181 29.66 -0.28 3.91
CA ARG A 181 30.01 0.68 2.86
C ARG A 181 28.90 0.83 1.82
N HIS A 182 28.33 -0.28 1.35
CA HIS A 182 27.25 -0.22 0.35
C HIS A 182 25.94 0.36 0.90
N ILE A 183 25.65 0.13 2.18
CA ILE A 183 24.52 0.81 2.86
C ILE A 183 24.79 2.31 2.95
N ASP A 184 26.01 2.74 3.28
CA ASP A 184 26.36 4.17 3.33
C ASP A 184 26.23 4.84 1.96
N VAL A 185 26.63 4.16 0.87
CA VAL A 185 26.40 4.63 -0.51
C VAL A 185 24.91 4.84 -0.78
N LEU A 186 24.06 3.87 -0.41
CA LEU A 186 22.61 3.98 -0.59
C LEU A 186 22.01 5.12 0.25
N LEU A 187 22.30 5.16 1.54
CA LEU A 187 21.74 6.18 2.44
C LEU A 187 22.22 7.58 2.04
N GLY A 188 23.50 7.72 1.64
CA GLY A 188 24.04 8.98 1.12
C GLY A 188 23.37 9.44 -0.18
N PHE A 189 23.03 8.50 -1.07
CA PHE A 189 22.23 8.80 -2.25
C PHE A 189 20.83 9.33 -1.87
N LEU A 190 20.09 8.63 -1.00
CA LEU A 190 18.75 9.06 -0.58
C LEU A 190 18.76 10.44 0.10
N GLU A 191 19.78 10.70 0.92
CA GLU A 191 19.96 11.97 1.60
C GLU A 191 20.19 13.12 0.61
N THR A 192 20.99 12.87 -0.44
CA THR A 192 21.32 13.89 -1.45
C THR A 192 20.13 14.27 -2.31
N HIS A 193 19.25 13.31 -2.66
CA HIS A 193 18.15 13.53 -3.60
C HIS A 193 16.85 14.00 -2.93
N LEU A 194 16.49 13.47 -1.76
CA LEU A 194 15.21 13.79 -1.09
C LEU A 194 15.34 13.97 0.44
N GLY A 195 16.55 13.93 0.99
CA GLY A 195 16.78 13.91 2.45
C GLY A 195 16.20 15.11 3.18
N GLU A 196 16.44 16.32 2.68
CA GLU A 196 15.98 17.56 3.31
C GLU A 196 14.44 17.68 3.28
N GLU A 197 13.80 17.25 2.19
CA GLU A 197 12.34 17.29 2.09
C GLU A 197 11.68 16.27 3.02
N VAL A 198 12.23 15.05 3.05
CA VAL A 198 11.81 13.98 3.96
C VAL A 198 11.97 14.42 5.42
N ARG A 199 13.10 15.01 5.79
CA ARG A 199 13.35 15.48 7.17
C ARG A 199 12.34 16.54 7.59
N ARG A 200 12.09 17.55 6.73
CA ARG A 200 11.08 18.58 6.99
C ARG A 200 9.69 17.97 7.16
N GLU A 201 9.35 16.99 6.34
CA GLU A 201 8.06 16.30 6.42
C GLU A 201 7.93 15.47 7.70
N GLU A 202 8.97 14.73 8.10
CA GLU A 202 8.97 13.99 9.36
C GLU A 202 8.93 14.88 10.60
N GLU A 203 9.48 16.09 10.53
CA GLU A 203 9.34 17.10 11.58
C GLU A 203 7.89 17.56 11.73
N ARG A 204 7.16 17.69 10.62
CA ARG A 204 5.71 17.99 10.64
C ARG A 204 4.89 16.86 11.26
N HIS A 205 5.26 15.60 11.01
CA HIS A 205 4.60 14.44 11.62
C HIS A 205 4.73 14.41 13.14
N LYS A 206 5.76 15.07 13.69
CA LYS A 206 6.01 15.17 15.15
C LYS A 206 5.31 16.36 15.82
N LEU A 207 4.66 17.24 15.05
CA LEU A 207 3.90 18.36 15.60
C LEU A 207 2.66 17.87 16.37
N THR A 208 2.07 18.77 17.16
CA THR A 208 0.82 18.52 17.89
C THR A 208 -0.21 19.58 17.50
N PRO A 209 -1.19 19.26 16.62
CA PRO A 209 -1.45 17.96 15.99
C PRO A 209 -0.41 17.60 14.89
N PRO A 210 -0.22 16.31 14.58
CA PRO A 210 0.62 15.88 13.46
C PRO A 210 0.11 16.46 12.14
N LEU A 211 0.99 17.06 11.36
CA LEU A 211 0.68 17.66 10.05
C LEU A 211 1.36 16.86 8.93
N ALA A 212 0.76 16.82 7.75
CA ALA A 212 1.36 16.23 6.56
C ALA A 212 1.06 17.04 5.29
N THR A 213 1.97 16.97 4.32
CA THR A 213 1.76 17.46 2.95
C THR A 213 1.38 16.32 2.01
N PHE A 214 0.70 16.68 0.92
CA PHE A 214 0.27 15.68 -0.05
C PHE A 214 1.46 14.98 -0.73
N ASP A 215 2.47 15.73 -1.18
CA ASP A 215 3.53 15.21 -2.05
C ASP A 215 4.41 14.14 -1.34
N LEU A 216 4.51 14.19 -0.02
CA LEU A 216 5.28 13.24 0.80
C LEU A 216 4.41 12.41 1.76
N PHE A 217 3.08 12.41 1.58
CA PHE A 217 2.16 11.64 2.44
C PHE A 217 2.46 10.14 2.46
N TRP A 218 2.98 9.60 1.35
CA TRP A 218 3.36 8.19 1.23
C TRP A 218 4.40 7.76 2.27
N LEU A 219 5.19 8.67 2.86
CA LEU A 219 6.12 8.35 3.96
C LEU A 219 5.42 7.76 5.18
N LEU A 220 4.16 8.14 5.42
CA LEU A 220 3.35 7.66 6.54
C LEU A 220 2.68 6.31 6.29
N LEU A 221 2.72 5.81 5.05
CA LEU A 221 1.94 4.65 4.59
C LEU A 221 2.82 3.43 4.29
N LYS A 222 3.82 3.17 5.13
CA LYS A 222 4.73 2.04 4.96
C LYS A 222 3.96 0.71 4.84
N PRO A 223 4.21 -0.12 3.80
CA PRO A 223 3.64 -1.47 3.71
C PRO A 223 3.83 -2.28 5.00
N GLY A 224 2.78 -2.98 5.41
CA GLY A 224 2.78 -3.78 6.64
C GLY A 224 2.41 -2.99 7.90
N THR A 225 2.26 -1.66 7.81
CA THR A 225 1.75 -0.86 8.92
C THR A 225 0.22 -0.80 8.92
N ILE A 226 -0.35 -0.45 10.09
CA ILE A 226 -1.79 -0.34 10.27
C ILE A 226 -2.27 1.08 9.96
N ILE A 227 -3.32 1.19 9.16
CA ILE A 227 -4.05 2.43 8.90
C ILE A 227 -5.51 2.28 9.34
N TYR A 228 -6.16 3.40 9.60
CA TYR A 228 -7.61 3.50 9.77
C TYR A 228 -8.23 4.20 8.57
N ALA A 229 -9.24 3.58 7.97
CA ALA A 229 -10.04 4.13 6.88
C ALA A 229 -11.52 3.85 7.13
N LYS A 230 -12.42 4.67 6.55
CA LYS A 230 -13.86 4.47 6.69
C LYS A 230 -14.38 3.42 5.70
N ARG A 231 -15.08 2.42 6.23
CA ARG A 231 -15.89 1.44 5.50
C ARG A 231 -17.33 1.55 5.97
N ASN A 232 -18.26 1.90 5.08
CA ASN A 232 -19.66 2.15 5.43
C ASN A 232 -19.82 3.09 6.64
N ALA A 233 -19.09 4.23 6.59
CA ALA A 233 -18.99 5.23 7.66
C ALA A 233 -18.37 4.76 9.00
N ILE A 234 -17.89 3.52 9.10
CA ILE A 234 -17.20 2.99 10.28
C ILE A 234 -15.69 3.03 10.05
N TRP A 235 -14.96 3.63 10.96
CA TRP A 235 -13.50 3.52 10.97
C TRP A 235 -13.08 2.08 11.22
N THR A 236 -12.30 1.52 10.30
CA THR A 236 -11.84 0.13 10.30
C THR A 236 -10.33 0.10 10.14
N ALA A 237 -9.66 -0.84 10.80
CA ALA A 237 -8.21 -1.03 10.70
C ALA A 237 -7.87 -1.90 9.48
N TYR A 238 -6.83 -1.52 8.76
CA TYR A 238 -6.30 -2.26 7.61
C TYR A 238 -4.78 -2.35 7.69
N VAL A 239 -4.20 -3.38 7.09
CA VAL A 239 -2.75 -3.47 6.82
C VAL A 239 -2.47 -2.93 5.43
N VAL A 240 -1.54 -2.00 5.28
CA VAL A 240 -1.15 -1.47 3.97
C VAL A 240 -0.42 -2.53 3.17
N SER A 241 -0.89 -2.82 1.96
CA SER A 241 -0.20 -3.62 0.95
C SER A 241 0.76 -2.78 0.13
N SER A 242 0.24 -1.73 -0.49
CA SER A 242 1.02 -0.87 -1.38
C SER A 242 0.35 0.47 -1.61
N ILE A 243 1.11 1.39 -2.20
CA ILE A 243 0.68 2.74 -2.51
C ILE A 243 0.92 2.97 -4.00
N THR A 244 -0.13 3.36 -4.70
CA THR A 244 0.01 3.89 -6.06
C THR A 244 0.11 5.41 -5.98
N MET A 245 1.23 5.94 -6.47
CA MET A 245 1.44 7.39 -6.60
C MET A 245 0.44 7.98 -7.60
N PRO A 246 0.01 9.24 -7.42
CA PRO A 246 -0.74 9.95 -8.44
C PRO A 246 0.08 10.00 -9.73
N ARG A 247 -0.54 9.65 -10.86
CA ARG A 247 0.11 9.74 -12.17
C ARG A 247 0.09 11.17 -12.68
N ASN A 248 -1.03 11.87 -12.45
CA ASN A 248 -1.28 13.19 -13.02
C ASN A 248 -1.43 14.24 -11.91
N GLN A 249 -1.36 15.53 -12.26
CA GLN A 249 -1.53 16.63 -11.29
C GLN A 249 -2.94 16.68 -10.65
N THR A 250 -3.92 16.04 -11.27
CA THR A 250 -5.31 15.96 -10.78
C THR A 250 -5.56 14.75 -9.89
N ASP A 251 -4.64 13.79 -9.87
CA ASP A 251 -4.87 12.49 -9.24
C ASP A 251 -4.56 12.52 -7.74
N GLY A 252 -5.24 11.64 -7.01
CA GLY A 252 -4.97 11.34 -5.61
C GLY A 252 -4.10 10.09 -5.46
N TYR A 253 -3.70 9.78 -4.22
CA TYR A 253 -3.12 8.46 -3.95
C TYR A 253 -4.21 7.39 -3.99
N THR A 254 -3.81 6.20 -4.39
CA THR A 254 -4.59 4.98 -4.14
C THR A 254 -3.81 4.08 -3.20
N VAL A 255 -4.38 3.84 -2.02
CA VAL A 255 -3.78 2.98 -0.99
C VAL A 255 -4.46 1.62 -1.06
N SER A 256 -3.71 0.59 -1.39
CA SER A 256 -4.18 -0.80 -1.34
C SER A 256 -3.91 -1.33 0.07
N ALA A 257 -4.95 -1.77 0.76
CA ALA A 257 -4.84 -2.28 2.11
C ALA A 257 -5.85 -3.40 2.35
N TRP A 258 -5.51 -4.35 3.23
CA TRP A 258 -6.39 -5.48 3.51
C TRP A 258 -6.85 -5.54 4.97
N LEU A 259 -8.01 -6.16 5.14
CA LEU A 259 -8.57 -6.58 6.42
C LEU A 259 -8.95 -8.07 6.36
N LEU A 260 -9.34 -8.65 7.49
CA LEU A 260 -9.86 -10.01 7.56
C LEU A 260 -11.39 -10.02 7.58
N GLU A 261 -12.01 -10.65 6.58
CA GLU A 261 -13.45 -10.78 6.46
C GLU A 261 -13.85 -12.21 6.13
N SER A 262 -14.97 -12.65 6.69
CA SER A 262 -15.52 -13.97 6.39
C SER A 262 -16.18 -13.98 5.01
N ASP A 263 -15.86 -15.00 4.22
CA ASP A 263 -16.56 -15.35 2.97
C ASP A 263 -17.79 -16.25 3.21
N GLY A 264 -18.23 -16.35 4.46
CA GLY A 264 -19.31 -17.22 4.92
C GLY A 264 -18.80 -18.44 5.68
N ASN A 265 -17.72 -19.08 5.22
CA ASN A 265 -17.18 -20.29 5.86
C ASN A 265 -15.77 -20.09 6.41
N ARG A 266 -14.96 -19.26 5.76
CA ARG A 266 -13.57 -19.01 6.14
C ARG A 266 -13.33 -17.53 6.33
N LEU A 267 -12.39 -17.22 7.20
CA LEU A 267 -11.85 -15.88 7.37
C LEU A 267 -10.68 -15.69 6.41
N ARG A 268 -10.80 -14.71 5.51
CA ARG A 268 -9.82 -14.44 4.46
C ARG A 268 -9.45 -12.98 4.39
N ARG A 269 -8.33 -12.69 3.74
CA ARG A 269 -7.97 -11.30 3.43
C ARG A 269 -8.86 -10.73 2.34
N LEU A 270 -9.42 -9.57 2.63
CA LEU A 270 -10.12 -8.73 1.67
C LEU A 270 -9.28 -7.49 1.41
N GLU A 271 -8.78 -7.36 0.19
CA GLU A 271 -8.07 -6.17 -0.29
C GLU A 271 -9.10 -5.09 -0.64
N GLU A 272 -8.89 -3.87 -0.15
CA GLU A 272 -9.68 -2.69 -0.49
C GLU A 272 -8.76 -1.55 -0.95
N LEU A 273 -9.30 -0.73 -1.85
CA LEU A 273 -8.62 0.45 -2.36
C LEU A 273 -9.19 1.70 -1.68
N HIS A 274 -8.33 2.47 -1.03
CA HIS A 274 -8.69 3.74 -0.42
C HIS A 274 -8.12 4.90 -1.22
N SER A 275 -9.01 5.75 -1.73
CA SER A 275 -8.61 6.97 -2.43
C SER A 275 -8.29 8.08 -1.42
N VAL A 276 -7.15 8.73 -1.62
CA VAL A 276 -6.75 9.91 -0.87
C VAL A 276 -6.69 11.09 -1.84
N PRO A 277 -7.72 11.96 -1.87
CA PRO A 277 -7.76 13.09 -2.79
C PRO A 277 -6.61 14.05 -2.56
N ARG A 278 -6.16 14.72 -3.63
CA ARG A 278 -5.14 15.76 -3.53
C ARG A 278 -5.60 16.90 -2.61
N TRP A 279 -4.69 17.39 -1.78
CA TRP A 279 -4.86 18.63 -1.03
C TRP A 279 -3.67 19.57 -1.22
N ARG A 280 -3.88 20.84 -0.86
CA ARG A 280 -2.82 21.86 -0.85
C ARG A 280 -2.37 22.11 0.59
N ASP A 281 -1.11 22.50 0.70
CA ASP A 281 -0.48 22.89 1.96
C ASP A 281 -0.45 21.75 3.00
N GLU A 282 -0.23 22.13 4.25
CA GLU A 282 -0.17 21.22 5.40
C GLU A 282 -1.59 20.95 5.92
N ARG A 283 -1.90 19.68 6.19
CA ARG A 283 -3.16 19.28 6.83
C ARG A 283 -2.92 18.41 8.06
N PRO A 284 -3.75 18.53 9.11
CA PRO A 284 -3.71 17.61 10.23
C PRO A 284 -4.02 16.19 9.78
N VAL A 285 -3.12 15.25 10.11
CA VAL A 285 -3.21 13.84 9.69
C VAL A 285 -4.54 13.22 10.14
N GLY A 286 -5.03 13.59 11.32
CA GLY A 286 -6.32 13.12 11.86
C GLY A 286 -7.57 13.51 11.07
N THR A 287 -7.46 14.38 10.06
CA THR A 287 -8.57 14.80 9.19
C THR A 287 -8.61 14.08 7.84
N LEU A 288 -7.58 13.29 7.55
CA LEU A 288 -7.42 12.62 6.26
C LEU A 288 -8.33 11.39 6.15
N PRO A 289 -8.70 10.95 4.93
CA PRO A 289 -9.54 9.77 4.74
C PRO A 289 -8.85 8.46 5.13
N VAL A 290 -7.51 8.47 5.12
CA VAL A 290 -6.64 7.38 5.56
C VAL A 290 -5.71 7.94 6.64
N ILE A 291 -5.73 7.33 7.82
CA ILE A 291 -4.99 7.82 8.99
C ILE A 291 -4.07 6.70 9.49
N PRO A 292 -2.74 6.88 9.52
CA PRO A 292 -1.84 5.91 10.15
C PRO A 292 -2.22 5.68 11.60
N ALA A 293 -2.30 4.42 12.04
CA ALA A 293 -2.78 4.08 13.38
C ALA A 293 -1.94 4.72 14.50
N ALA A 294 -0.64 4.91 14.27
CA ALA A 294 0.26 5.57 15.21
C ALA A 294 -0.02 7.07 15.42
N LEU A 295 -0.73 7.70 14.47
CA LEU A 295 -1.05 9.13 14.47
C LEU A 295 -2.56 9.38 14.63
N TRP A 296 -3.30 8.38 15.12
CA TRP A 296 -4.73 8.50 15.33
C TRP A 296 -5.04 9.59 16.38
N PRO A 297 -5.97 10.53 16.10
CA PRO A 297 -6.40 11.52 17.08
C PRO A 297 -7.33 10.87 18.11
N GLU A 298 -6.78 10.41 19.23
CA GLU A 298 -7.58 9.84 20.31
C GLU A 298 -8.50 10.90 20.94
N ASP A 299 -9.75 10.51 21.13
CA ASP A 299 -10.81 11.27 21.80
C ASP A 299 -11.34 10.41 22.95
N TRP A 300 -10.66 10.49 24.09
CA TRP A 300 -10.94 9.66 25.26
C TRP A 300 -12.37 9.81 25.78
N GLU A 301 -13.00 10.98 25.61
CA GLU A 301 -14.38 11.20 26.01
C GLU A 301 -15.34 10.44 25.08
N ALA A 302 -15.20 10.63 23.76
CA ALA A 302 -16.03 9.94 22.78
C ALA A 302 -15.79 8.42 22.76
N GLN A 303 -14.59 7.98 23.12
CA GLN A 303 -14.17 6.57 23.14
C GLN A 303 -14.38 5.88 24.50
N ALA A 304 -15.04 6.56 25.46
CA ALA A 304 -15.33 6.04 26.79
C ALA A 304 -14.08 5.52 27.53
N GLY A 305 -12.98 6.26 27.43
CA GLY A 305 -11.72 5.98 28.12
C GLY A 305 -10.87 4.86 27.52
N ARG A 306 -11.20 4.37 26.31
CA ARG A 306 -10.41 3.37 25.58
C ARG A 306 -9.76 3.99 24.34
N SER A 307 -8.60 3.47 23.97
CA SER A 307 -7.96 3.84 22.70
C SER A 307 -8.72 3.27 21.50
N MET A 308 -8.54 3.89 20.33
CA MET A 308 -9.08 3.37 19.08
C MET A 308 -8.60 1.94 18.81
N ARG A 309 -7.32 1.65 19.12
CA ARG A 309 -6.74 0.32 18.95
C ARG A 309 -7.44 -0.73 19.81
N GLU A 310 -7.65 -0.47 21.09
CA GLU A 310 -8.34 -1.39 22.01
C GLU A 310 -9.77 -1.64 21.57
N MET A 311 -10.51 -0.59 21.19
CA MET A 311 -11.87 -0.73 20.68
C MET A 311 -11.94 -1.65 19.45
N GLN A 312 -11.00 -1.50 18.52
CA GLN A 312 -10.96 -2.32 17.32
C GLN A 312 -10.60 -3.78 17.61
N ILE A 313 -9.71 -4.03 18.57
CA ILE A 313 -9.36 -5.38 19.04
C ILE A 313 -10.58 -6.04 19.71
N ASP A 314 -11.26 -5.36 20.63
CA ASP A 314 -12.46 -5.88 21.30
C ASP A 314 -13.54 -6.26 20.30
N GLN A 315 -13.78 -5.39 19.31
CA GLN A 315 -14.73 -5.66 18.23
C GLN A 315 -14.29 -6.84 17.36
N GLY A 316 -12.99 -6.98 17.09
CA GLY A 316 -12.45 -8.12 16.33
C GLY A 316 -12.59 -9.45 17.08
N ARG A 317 -12.40 -9.44 18.41
CA ARG A 317 -12.63 -10.62 19.26
C ARG A 317 -14.10 -11.04 19.24
N LEU A 318 -15.01 -10.08 19.37
CA LEU A 318 -16.45 -10.34 19.26
C LEU A 318 -16.82 -10.83 17.85
N TYR A 319 -16.25 -10.24 16.80
CA TYR A 319 -16.46 -10.70 15.43
C TYR A 319 -16.03 -12.16 15.26
N TRP A 320 -14.82 -12.51 15.69
CA TRP A 320 -14.33 -13.88 15.66
C TRP A 320 -15.24 -14.86 16.42
N GLU A 321 -15.70 -14.49 17.62
CA GLU A 321 -16.65 -15.29 18.41
C GLU A 321 -17.96 -15.55 17.66
N LEU A 322 -18.53 -14.50 17.05
CA LEU A 322 -19.80 -14.59 16.30
C LEU A 322 -19.67 -15.42 15.02
N LEU A 323 -18.48 -15.59 14.46
CA LEU A 323 -18.25 -16.47 13.31
C LEU A 323 -18.25 -17.97 13.67
N GLN A 324 -18.05 -18.32 14.94
CA GLN A 324 -17.95 -19.73 15.36
C GLN A 324 -19.30 -20.45 15.32
N ARG A 325 -20.41 -19.72 15.42
CA ARG A 325 -21.77 -20.27 15.43
C ARG A 325 -22.84 -19.19 15.20
N PRO A 326 -24.01 -19.59 14.67
CA PRO A 326 -25.18 -18.73 14.68
C PRO A 326 -25.50 -18.24 16.09
N THR A 327 -25.51 -16.93 16.30
CA THR A 327 -25.65 -16.33 17.64
C THR A 327 -26.80 -15.34 17.69
N TYR A 328 -27.70 -15.54 18.64
CA TYR A 328 -28.87 -14.69 18.85
C TYR A 328 -28.52 -13.45 19.67
N MET A 329 -28.68 -12.27 19.07
CA MET A 329 -28.25 -10.98 19.63
C MET A 329 -29.35 -9.93 19.55
N LEU A 330 -29.22 -8.88 20.36
CA LEU A 330 -29.98 -7.63 20.21
C LEU A 330 -29.09 -6.63 19.48
N TYR A 331 -29.60 -6.04 18.40
CA TYR A 331 -28.94 -4.95 17.69
C TYR A 331 -29.53 -3.61 18.10
N ASP A 332 -28.69 -2.61 18.35
CA ASP A 332 -29.06 -1.26 18.76
C ASP A 332 -28.25 -0.22 17.98
N GLY A 333 -28.62 0.01 16.71
CA GLY A 333 -27.90 0.90 15.79
C GLY A 333 -28.53 0.92 14.40
N SER A 334 -27.99 1.77 13.52
CA SER A 334 -28.43 1.84 12.11
C SER A 334 -27.86 0.69 11.28
N LEU A 335 -28.57 0.28 10.23
CA LEU A 335 -28.08 -0.71 9.27
C LEU A 335 -26.97 -0.11 8.39
N LEU A 336 -26.06 -0.96 7.88
CA LEU A 336 -24.93 -0.53 7.06
C LEU A 336 -25.17 -0.60 5.54
N ASP A 337 -26.29 -1.20 5.10
CA ASP A 337 -26.60 -1.36 3.67
C ASP A 337 -27.24 -0.11 3.05
N TYR A 338 -26.98 0.06 1.74
CA TYR A 338 -27.55 1.10 0.87
C TYR A 338 -29.07 0.92 0.71
N ASP A 339 -29.86 1.49 1.62
CA ASP A 339 -31.04 2.29 1.25
C ASP A 339 -31.65 2.98 2.48
N ASP A 340 -31.88 4.27 2.32
CA ASP A 340 -31.93 5.31 3.36
C ASP A 340 -33.29 5.44 4.09
N THR A 341 -34.04 4.35 4.33
CA THR A 341 -35.45 4.49 4.78
C THR A 341 -35.97 3.54 5.84
N THR A 342 -35.16 2.64 6.41
CA THR A 342 -35.66 1.77 7.50
C THR A 342 -34.89 2.00 8.79
N GLY A 343 -35.43 2.92 9.60
CA GLY A 343 -35.01 3.25 10.96
C GLY A 343 -35.18 2.10 11.96
N LEU A 344 -34.55 0.97 11.67
CA LEU A 344 -34.38 -0.10 12.63
C LEU A 344 -33.39 0.40 13.67
N THR A 345 -33.90 0.92 14.78
CA THR A 345 -33.07 1.40 15.89
C THR A 345 -32.77 0.27 16.87
N LYS A 346 -33.71 -0.64 17.11
CA LYS A 346 -33.53 -1.83 17.95
C LYS A 346 -34.26 -3.04 17.38
N SER A 347 -33.56 -4.16 17.19
CA SER A 347 -34.15 -5.41 16.69
C SER A 347 -33.43 -6.62 17.23
N ARG A 348 -34.15 -7.74 17.31
CA ARG A 348 -33.56 -9.07 17.54
C ARG A 348 -32.98 -9.60 16.23
N VAL A 349 -31.77 -10.12 16.29
CA VAL A 349 -31.01 -10.57 15.11
C VAL A 349 -30.32 -11.90 15.38
N VAL A 350 -30.07 -12.67 14.32
CA VAL A 350 -29.22 -13.87 14.37
C VAL A 350 -27.98 -13.58 13.54
N CYS A 351 -26.82 -13.46 14.19
CA CYS A 351 -25.54 -13.30 13.51
C CYS A 351 -25.11 -14.67 12.96
N ASP A 352 -25.01 -14.79 11.65
CA ASP A 352 -24.71 -16.07 10.99
C ASP A 352 -24.12 -15.81 9.60
N ALA A 353 -22.78 -15.75 9.52
CA ALA A 353 -22.08 -15.53 8.26
C ALA A 353 -22.28 -16.68 7.27
N ALA A 354 -22.24 -17.93 7.75
CA ALA A 354 -22.45 -19.12 6.92
C ALA A 354 -23.89 -19.22 6.41
N GLY A 355 -24.85 -18.78 7.22
CA GLY A 355 -26.25 -18.69 6.85
C GLY A 355 -26.51 -17.67 5.75
N LEU A 356 -25.85 -16.50 5.79
CA LEU A 356 -25.99 -15.49 4.73
C LEU A 356 -25.69 -16.10 3.37
N GLU A 357 -24.63 -16.90 3.28
CA GLU A 357 -24.20 -17.52 2.03
C GLU A 357 -25.16 -18.59 1.55
N LYS A 358 -25.63 -19.44 2.48
CA LYS A 358 -26.59 -20.52 2.18
C LYS A 358 -27.96 -20.00 1.75
N PHE A 359 -28.40 -18.90 2.33
CA PHE A 359 -29.73 -18.31 2.11
C PHE A 359 -29.67 -17.01 1.30
N TYR A 360 -28.56 -16.75 0.62
CA TYR A 360 -28.35 -15.54 -0.17
C TYR A 360 -29.42 -15.40 -1.27
N ASP A 361 -29.82 -16.52 -1.87
CA ASP A 361 -30.73 -16.54 -3.00
C ASP A 361 -32.21 -16.34 -2.66
N ASP A 362 -32.59 -16.53 -1.39
CA ASP A 362 -33.97 -16.43 -0.90
C ASP A 362 -34.41 -14.99 -0.58
N ARG A 363 -33.60 -13.97 -0.92
CA ARG A 363 -33.94 -12.57 -0.66
C ARG A 363 -35.11 -12.09 -1.54
N PRO A 364 -36.15 -11.45 -0.97
CA PRO A 364 -37.15 -10.75 -1.77
C PRO A 364 -36.48 -9.59 -2.53
N GLN A 365 -36.59 -9.58 -3.86
CA GLN A 365 -35.96 -8.58 -4.73
C GLN A 365 -36.73 -7.25 -4.70
N PRO A 366 -36.04 -6.10 -4.59
CA PRO A 366 -36.50 -4.86 -5.19
C PRO A 366 -36.51 -5.04 -6.72
N LEU A 367 -37.65 -4.77 -7.37
CA LEU A 367 -37.78 -4.87 -8.83
C LEU A 367 -36.73 -3.97 -9.52
N GLY A 368 -35.90 -4.55 -10.39
CA GLY A 368 -35.14 -3.80 -11.40
C GLY A 368 -33.62 -3.73 -11.24
N TRP A 369 -33.03 -4.30 -10.18
CA TRP A 369 -31.55 -4.32 -10.00
C TRP A 369 -30.96 -5.70 -10.26
N PRO A 370 -29.81 -5.81 -10.97
CA PRO A 370 -29.09 -7.08 -11.11
C PRO A 370 -28.70 -7.62 -9.72
N ARG A 371 -28.83 -8.93 -9.50
CA ARG A 371 -28.30 -9.57 -8.28
C ARG A 371 -26.78 -9.34 -8.24
N PRO A 372 -26.21 -8.74 -7.18
CA PRO A 372 -24.77 -8.81 -6.96
C PRO A 372 -24.38 -10.29 -6.85
N LEU A 373 -23.31 -10.69 -7.54
CA LEU A 373 -22.83 -12.07 -7.49
C LEU A 373 -22.56 -12.46 -6.02
N PRO A 374 -23.00 -13.66 -5.59
CA PRO A 374 -22.58 -14.22 -4.31
C PRO A 374 -21.05 -14.17 -4.15
N PRO A 375 -20.52 -13.86 -2.95
CA PRO A 375 -19.07 -13.79 -2.70
C PRO A 375 -18.29 -15.02 -3.18
N HIS A 376 -18.85 -16.24 -3.06
CA HIS A 376 -18.21 -17.48 -3.56
C HIS A 376 -18.13 -17.61 -5.10
N LEU A 377 -18.96 -16.88 -5.85
CA LEU A 377 -18.93 -16.86 -7.31
C LEU A 377 -18.01 -15.76 -7.87
N MET A 378 -17.53 -14.86 -7.00
CA MET A 378 -16.44 -13.98 -7.38
C MET A 378 -15.12 -14.79 -7.34
N PRO A 379 -14.32 -14.79 -8.41
CA PRO A 379 -12.98 -15.36 -8.32
C PRO A 379 -12.25 -14.68 -7.16
N PRO A 380 -11.57 -15.44 -6.28
CA PRO A 380 -10.80 -14.83 -5.22
C PRO A 380 -9.84 -13.82 -5.86
N ALA A 381 -9.92 -12.57 -5.42
CA ALA A 381 -8.95 -11.57 -5.83
C ALA A 381 -7.56 -12.18 -5.62
N ARG A 382 -6.63 -11.99 -6.58
CA ARG A 382 -5.25 -12.47 -6.40
C ARG A 382 -4.70 -11.81 -5.14
N GLN A 383 -4.62 -12.56 -4.06
CA GLN A 383 -4.07 -12.07 -2.82
C GLN A 383 -2.55 -12.17 -2.89
N ASN A 384 -1.87 -11.10 -2.54
CA ASN A 384 -0.43 -11.11 -2.40
C ASN A 384 -0.01 -12.11 -1.32
N PRO A 385 1.01 -12.97 -1.54
CA PRO A 385 1.42 -13.95 -0.55
C PRO A 385 1.95 -13.26 0.71
N LEU A 386 1.57 -13.78 1.89
CA LEU A 386 2.12 -13.32 3.17
C LEU A 386 3.51 -13.94 3.41
N PRO A 387 4.45 -13.20 4.02
CA PRO A 387 5.78 -13.72 4.34
C PRO A 387 5.67 -14.82 5.40
N PRO A 388 6.08 -16.07 5.11
CA PRO A 388 5.94 -17.19 6.05
C PRO A 388 6.95 -17.13 7.21
N SER A 389 8.03 -16.36 7.06
CA SER A 389 9.10 -16.23 8.03
C SER A 389 9.47 -14.77 8.24
N ALA A 390 10.00 -14.45 9.42
CA ALA A 390 10.59 -13.15 9.70
C ALA A 390 11.67 -12.78 8.66
N PRO A 391 11.89 -11.47 8.39
CA PRO A 391 12.94 -11.03 7.48
C PRO A 391 14.30 -11.47 7.99
N HIS A 392 15.18 -11.86 7.08
CA HIS A 392 16.52 -12.31 7.41
C HIS A 392 17.45 -12.18 6.21
N CYS A 393 18.73 -11.96 6.52
CA CYS A 393 19.79 -11.98 5.53
C CYS A 393 19.88 -13.36 4.88
N ARG A 394 19.83 -13.42 3.54
CA ARG A 394 19.94 -14.68 2.76
C ARG A 394 21.33 -14.90 2.18
N CYS A 395 22.36 -14.24 2.71
CA CYS A 395 23.73 -14.51 2.30
C CYS A 395 24.12 -15.95 2.66
N LEU A 396 25.10 -16.51 1.94
CA LEU A 396 25.53 -17.90 2.10
C LEU A 396 26.01 -18.21 3.53
N ALA A 397 26.64 -17.24 4.21
CA ALA A 397 27.08 -17.39 5.59
C ALA A 397 25.89 -17.57 6.55
N CYS A 398 24.90 -16.67 6.48
CA CYS A 398 23.68 -16.74 7.28
C CYS A 398 22.83 -17.97 6.97
N TYR A 399 22.75 -18.36 5.71
CA TYR A 399 22.00 -19.55 5.29
C TYR A 399 22.58 -20.84 5.89
N ARG A 400 23.91 -21.00 5.88
CA ARG A 400 24.60 -22.20 6.39
C ARG A 400 24.48 -22.37 7.90
N THR A 401 24.46 -21.27 8.64
CA THR A 401 24.33 -21.28 10.10
C THR A 401 22.87 -21.35 10.57
N ARG A 402 21.91 -21.34 9.64
CA ARG A 402 20.48 -21.33 9.97
C ARG A 402 20.04 -22.69 10.49
N THR A 403 20.21 -22.91 11.79
CA THR A 403 19.62 -24.04 12.50
C THR A 403 18.14 -23.77 12.71
N GLY A 404 17.30 -24.05 11.70
CA GLY A 404 15.85 -24.17 11.83
C GLY A 404 15.14 -23.00 12.53
N SER A 405 15.56 -21.75 12.30
CA SER A 405 14.86 -20.59 12.85
C SER A 405 13.38 -20.63 12.43
N ASN A 406 12.51 -20.93 13.39
CA ASN A 406 11.05 -20.98 13.25
C ASN A 406 10.40 -19.61 13.49
N ALA A 407 11.16 -18.52 13.35
CA ALA A 407 10.62 -17.18 13.50
C ALA A 407 9.58 -16.92 12.41
N LYS A 408 8.31 -16.92 12.83
CA LYS A 408 7.15 -16.68 11.97
C LYS A 408 7.17 -15.23 11.46
N GLY A 409 6.71 -15.01 10.23
CA GLY A 409 6.49 -13.65 9.70
C GLY A 409 5.35 -12.93 10.43
N PRO A 410 5.26 -11.59 10.32
CA PRO A 410 4.35 -10.74 11.10
C PRO A 410 2.86 -11.10 10.93
N PHE A 411 2.49 -11.62 9.76
CA PHE A 411 1.11 -11.99 9.39
C PHE A 411 0.92 -13.49 9.21
N THR A 412 1.81 -14.31 9.78
CA THR A 412 1.67 -15.77 9.68
C THR A 412 0.36 -16.22 10.33
N GLY A 413 -0.48 -16.93 9.58
CA GLY A 413 -1.80 -17.38 10.04
C GLY A 413 -2.93 -16.38 9.84
N PHE A 414 -2.73 -15.31 9.06
CA PHE A 414 -3.78 -14.32 8.74
C PHE A 414 -4.49 -14.67 7.43
N ASP A 415 -4.60 -15.96 7.09
CA ASP A 415 -5.23 -16.35 5.84
C ASP A 415 -5.93 -17.71 5.94
N ASP A 416 -7.03 -17.83 5.20
CA ASP A 416 -7.84 -19.04 4.99
C ASP A 416 -8.23 -19.84 6.25
N LEU A 417 -8.43 -19.15 7.39
CA LEU A 417 -8.80 -19.78 8.67
C LEU A 417 -10.26 -20.21 8.70
N ASP A 418 -10.54 -21.38 9.25
CA ASP A 418 -11.89 -21.83 9.62
C ASP A 418 -12.20 -21.37 11.06
N PRO A 419 -13.11 -20.40 11.28
CA PRO A 419 -13.39 -19.89 12.63
C PRO A 419 -13.90 -20.96 13.61
N VAL A 420 -14.50 -22.05 13.12
CA VAL A 420 -15.08 -23.11 13.94
C VAL A 420 -14.01 -24.09 14.43
N ASN A 421 -13.07 -24.43 13.55
CA ASN A 421 -12.10 -25.50 13.78
C ASN A 421 -10.69 -24.98 14.13
N ASP A 422 -10.31 -23.83 13.58
CA ASP A 422 -9.00 -23.23 13.78
C ASP A 422 -8.98 -22.30 14.98
N ARG A 423 -7.77 -22.07 15.49
CA ARG A 423 -7.52 -21.07 16.52
C ARG A 423 -6.93 -19.82 15.88
N PRO A 424 -7.24 -18.62 16.41
CA PRO A 424 -6.54 -17.41 16.01
C PRO A 424 -5.04 -17.55 16.31
N PRO A 425 -4.15 -16.90 15.55
CA PRO A 425 -2.71 -16.93 15.80
C PRO A 425 -2.37 -16.51 17.23
N ASP A 426 -1.55 -17.31 17.91
CA ASP A 426 -1.12 -17.05 19.30
C ASP A 426 -0.41 -15.68 19.41
N ASP A 427 -0.67 -14.95 20.50
CA ASP A 427 -0.03 -13.69 20.88
C ASP A 427 -0.05 -12.57 19.83
N ASN A 428 -1.03 -12.57 18.92
CA ASN A 428 -1.12 -11.54 17.88
C ASN A 428 -2.43 -10.74 17.95
N ASP A 429 -2.48 -9.73 18.81
CA ASP A 429 -3.61 -8.78 18.86
C ASP A 429 -3.87 -8.09 17.53
N SER A 430 -2.85 -7.99 16.66
CA SER A 430 -3.02 -7.43 15.31
C SER A 430 -3.99 -8.26 14.46
N PHE A 431 -4.17 -9.55 14.75
CA PHE A 431 -5.17 -10.40 14.11
C PHE A 431 -6.58 -9.86 14.33
N PHE A 432 -6.96 -9.64 15.60
CA PHE A 432 -8.27 -9.09 15.95
C PHE A 432 -8.41 -7.63 15.52
N LEU A 433 -7.32 -6.86 15.59
CA LEU A 433 -7.30 -5.46 15.16
C LEU A 433 -7.83 -5.31 13.72
N VAL A 434 -7.40 -6.18 12.80
CA VAL A 434 -7.75 -6.12 11.37
C VAL A 434 -8.95 -6.99 10.99
N CYS A 435 -9.64 -7.63 11.93
CA CYS A 435 -10.93 -8.27 11.64
C CYS A 435 -12.01 -7.25 11.24
N SER A 436 -12.92 -7.63 10.33
CA SER A 436 -14.04 -6.78 9.90
C SER A 436 -14.88 -6.30 11.08
N LYS A 437 -15.32 -5.04 11.02
CA LYS A 437 -16.18 -4.44 12.05
C LYS A 437 -17.67 -4.57 11.73
N SER A 438 -18.00 -5.34 10.70
CA SER A 438 -19.38 -5.63 10.32
C SER A 438 -19.60 -7.13 10.14
N ILE A 439 -20.78 -7.60 10.54
CA ILE A 439 -21.15 -9.01 10.44
C ILE A 439 -22.50 -9.17 9.73
N PRO A 440 -22.62 -10.16 8.84
CA PRO A 440 -23.92 -10.59 8.34
C PRO A 440 -24.85 -11.08 9.45
N ALA A 441 -26.08 -10.61 9.45
CA ALA A 441 -27.09 -11.09 10.37
C ALA A 441 -28.49 -11.09 9.75
N PHE A 442 -29.31 -12.03 10.18
CA PHE A 442 -30.72 -12.11 9.83
C PHE A 442 -31.54 -11.33 10.86
N ILE A 443 -32.25 -10.31 10.38
CA ILE A 443 -33.12 -9.46 11.18
C ILE A 443 -34.48 -10.14 11.31
N LEU A 444 -34.88 -10.52 12.53
CA LEU A 444 -36.09 -11.31 12.76
C LEU A 444 -37.38 -10.53 12.45
N ASP A 445 -37.43 -9.25 12.81
CA ASP A 445 -38.64 -8.44 12.68
C ASP A 445 -39.02 -8.20 11.22
N THR A 446 -38.02 -7.94 10.37
CA THR A 446 -38.21 -7.70 8.93
C THR A 446 -37.94 -8.92 8.06
N ARG A 447 -37.50 -10.04 8.66
CA ARG A 447 -37.15 -11.30 7.97
C ARG A 447 -36.21 -11.11 6.77
N ARG A 448 -35.14 -10.33 6.95
CA ARG A 448 -34.17 -10.06 5.90
C ARG A 448 -32.74 -10.11 6.45
N TRP A 449 -31.80 -10.40 5.56
CA TRP A 449 -30.38 -10.28 5.84
C TRP A 449 -29.93 -8.83 5.72
N ALA A 450 -28.99 -8.43 6.57
CA ALA A 450 -28.28 -7.15 6.49
C ALA A 450 -26.87 -7.27 7.10
N ARG A 451 -26.01 -6.29 6.80
CA ARG A 451 -24.75 -6.11 7.52
C ARG A 451 -24.92 -5.19 8.72
N LEU A 452 -24.46 -5.65 9.87
CA LEU A 452 -24.61 -4.96 11.16
C LEU A 452 -23.24 -4.56 11.71
N HIS A 453 -23.17 -3.42 12.39
CA HIS A 453 -21.96 -3.00 13.09
C HIS A 453 -21.77 -3.82 14.37
N VAL A 454 -20.62 -4.49 14.50
CA VAL A 454 -20.34 -5.39 15.63
C VAL A 454 -20.46 -4.69 17.00
N SER A 455 -20.03 -3.44 17.12
CA SER A 455 -20.11 -2.67 18.38
C SER A 455 -21.52 -2.36 18.88
N LYS A 456 -22.53 -2.53 18.03
CA LYS A 456 -23.94 -2.26 18.35
C LYS A 456 -24.72 -3.53 18.71
N LEU A 457 -24.04 -4.68 18.74
CA LEU A 457 -24.61 -5.95 19.19
C LEU A 457 -24.49 -6.09 20.71
N LYS A 458 -25.57 -6.59 21.34
CA LYS A 458 -25.66 -6.84 22.78
C LYS A 458 -26.23 -8.24 23.01
N ALA A 459 -25.78 -8.90 24.07
CA ALA A 459 -26.36 -10.17 24.49
C ALA A 459 -27.84 -10.00 24.83
N VAL A 460 -28.68 -10.91 24.35
CA VAL A 460 -30.10 -10.92 24.70
C VAL A 460 -30.25 -11.41 26.13
N HIS A 461 -30.81 -10.57 26.99
CA HIS A 461 -31.14 -10.95 28.36
C HIS A 461 -32.54 -11.61 28.33
N PRO A 462 -32.66 -12.90 28.68
CA PRO A 462 -33.97 -13.53 28.75
C PRO A 462 -34.76 -12.90 29.90
N GLU A 463 -35.95 -12.38 29.58
CA GLU A 463 -36.87 -11.87 30.58
C GLU A 463 -37.52 -13.06 31.28
N VAL A 464 -36.93 -13.46 32.42
CA VAL A 464 -37.32 -14.66 33.19
C VAL A 464 -38.79 -14.60 33.63
N ASP A 465 -39.34 -13.40 33.79
CA ASP A 465 -40.72 -13.15 34.23
C ASP A 465 -41.71 -12.94 33.07
N ALA A 466 -41.29 -13.00 31.80
CA ALA A 466 -42.17 -12.76 30.65
C ALA A 466 -43.42 -13.67 30.66
N PHE A 467 -43.26 -14.92 31.11
CA PHE A 467 -44.36 -15.88 31.22
C PHE A 467 -45.32 -15.59 32.37
N ARG A 468 -44.91 -14.83 33.41
CA ARG A 468 -45.81 -14.41 34.50
C ARG A 468 -46.77 -13.30 34.05
N HIS A 469 -46.35 -12.49 33.07
CA HIS A 469 -47.16 -11.42 32.49
C HIS A 469 -48.02 -11.88 31.30
N LEU A 470 -47.76 -13.09 30.76
CA LEU A 470 -48.62 -13.80 29.81
C LEU A 470 -49.86 -14.40 30.51
N ALA A 471 -50.58 -13.60 31.30
CA ALA A 471 -51.91 -13.99 31.76
C ALA A 471 -52.89 -13.83 30.59
N SER A 472 -53.56 -14.92 30.19
CA SER A 472 -54.54 -14.87 29.11
C SER A 472 -55.64 -13.85 29.44
N ALA A 473 -55.97 -12.97 28.49
CA ALA A 473 -57.05 -11.99 28.61
C ALA A 473 -58.43 -12.62 28.93
N ARG A 474 -58.56 -13.95 28.92
CA ARG A 474 -59.79 -14.69 29.26
C ARG A 474 -60.08 -14.82 30.76
N HIS A 475 -59.29 -14.24 31.66
CA HIS A 475 -59.56 -14.29 33.10
C HIS A 475 -59.87 -12.94 33.77
N GLN A 476 -59.79 -11.82 33.06
CA GLN A 476 -60.10 -10.51 33.63
C GLN A 476 -61.56 -10.05 33.42
N GLN A 477 -62.36 -10.76 32.62
CA GLN A 477 -63.78 -10.44 32.38
C GLN A 477 -64.78 -11.21 33.27
N GLN A 478 -64.34 -11.98 34.26
CA GLN A 478 -65.24 -12.67 35.21
C GLN A 478 -65.23 -12.06 36.63
N LYS A 479 -64.69 -10.86 36.81
CA LYS A 479 -64.73 -10.12 38.09
C LYS A 479 -65.09 -8.63 37.93
N ALA A 480 -66.10 -8.33 37.12
CA ALA A 480 -66.81 -7.05 37.17
C ALA A 480 -68.31 -7.31 37.31
#